data_AF-A0A9N8KW24-F1
#
_entry.id   AF-A0A9N8KW24-F1
#
_cell.length_a   1.000
_cell.length_b   1.000
_cell.length_c   1.000
_cell.angle_alpha   90.00
_cell.angle_beta   90.00
_cell.angle_gamma   90.00
#
_symmetry.space_group_name_H-M   'P 1'
#
loop_
_entity.id
_entity.type
_entity.pdbx_description
1 polymer ?
#
loop_
_entity_poly.entity_id
_entity_poly.type
_entity_poly.pdbx_seq_one_letter_code
_entity_poly.pdbx_strand_id
1 'polypeptide(L)'
;MLKSRLIMINKYLKTFVHEQEKHNIVVFTVRDKQKETDDEYNYIGRPSESNVKIRNLATTYDSIGKVCAMINETFNFQIFMTLVSTFTYVVITIWTSLFYYKQPENYSGELVNIAVWCFSAILNVALISLACERLLLVRNETKVLVNKVIMNYDLPKTMRVQAKAFMELVEAWSLRIFIYDMFSVDITLMLKFISVSTTYLIVIVQISHFL
;
A
#
# COMPACT_ATOMS: atom_id res chain seq x y z
N MET A 1 -7.03 2.82 7.82
CA MET A 1 -6.46 3.87 8.69
C MET A 1 -5.09 4.37 8.21
N LEU A 2 -4.07 3.51 8.08
CA LEU A 2 -2.73 3.89 7.60
C LEU A 2 -2.74 4.60 6.24
N LYS A 3 -3.47 4.02 5.26
CA LYS A 3 -3.71 4.65 3.95
C LYS A 3 -4.23 6.09 4.07
N SER A 4 -5.25 6.33 4.90
CA SER A 4 -5.85 7.66 5.05
C SER A 4 -4.87 8.68 5.64
N ARG A 5 -4.03 8.26 6.59
CA ARG A 5 -2.96 9.10 7.16
C ARG A 5 -1.89 9.41 6.11
N LEU A 6 -1.52 8.42 5.28
CA LEU A 6 -0.57 8.60 4.19
C LEU A 6 -1.12 9.54 3.10
N ILE A 7 -2.42 9.42 2.76
CA ILE A 7 -3.11 10.33 1.83
C ILE A 7 -3.12 11.77 2.38
N MET A 8 -3.32 11.94 3.69
CA MET A 8 -3.28 13.25 4.31
C MET A 8 -1.89 13.88 4.18
N ILE A 9 -0.82 13.12 4.41
CA ILE A 9 0.57 13.55 4.15
C ILE A 9 0.75 13.96 2.68
N ASN A 10 0.29 13.13 1.74
CA ASN A 10 0.38 13.44 0.31
C ASN A 10 -0.40 14.71 -0.05
N LYS A 11 -1.57 14.93 0.56
CA LYS A 11 -2.36 16.15 0.35
C LYS A 11 -1.59 17.39 0.81
N TYR A 12 -0.98 17.34 2.00
CA TYR A 12 -0.15 18.45 2.50
C TYR A 12 1.06 18.71 1.60
N LEU A 13 1.76 17.67 1.15
CA LEU A 13 2.89 17.81 0.22
C LEU A 13 2.45 18.35 -1.15
N LYS A 14 1.30 17.92 -1.66
CA LYS A 14 0.77 18.36 -2.95
C LYS A 14 0.34 19.83 -2.91
N THR A 15 -0.34 20.26 -1.85
CA THR A 15 -0.66 21.67 -1.63
C THR A 15 0.60 22.52 -1.55
N PHE A 16 1.61 22.04 -0.83
CA PHE A 16 2.90 22.73 -0.75
C PHE A 16 3.59 22.88 -2.12
N VAL A 17 3.74 21.80 -2.88
CA VAL A 17 4.34 21.83 -4.22
C VAL A 17 3.56 22.78 -5.15
N HIS A 18 2.23 22.75 -5.10
CA HIS A 18 1.40 23.61 -5.92
C HIS A 18 1.50 25.10 -5.55
N GLU A 19 1.57 25.43 -4.25
CA GLU A 19 1.80 26.80 -3.78
C GLU A 19 3.16 27.34 -4.23
N GLN A 20 4.19 26.49 -4.25
CA GLN A 20 5.51 26.85 -4.74
C GLN A 20 5.55 27.04 -6.26
N GLU A 21 4.91 26.16 -7.03
CA GLU A 21 4.75 26.34 -8.48
C GLU A 21 4.03 27.66 -8.80
N LYS A 22 2.99 27.99 -8.03
CA LYS A 22 2.27 29.28 -8.17
C LYS A 22 3.15 30.47 -7.83
N HIS A 23 3.96 30.40 -6.77
CA HIS A 23 4.91 31.46 -6.42
C HIS A 23 6.00 31.68 -7.48
N ASN A 24 6.46 30.62 -8.16
CA ASN A 24 7.40 30.73 -9.29
C ASN A 24 6.79 31.40 -10.52
N ILE A 25 5.47 31.39 -10.68
CA ILE A 25 4.77 32.09 -11.78
C ILE A 25 4.57 33.58 -11.45
N VAL A 26 4.48 33.95 -10.16
CA VAL A 26 4.27 35.34 -9.71
C VAL A 26 5.62 35.99 -9.38
N VAL A 27 6.54 36.02 -10.34
CA VAL A 27 7.76 36.81 -10.26
C VAL A 27 7.67 37.91 -11.31
N PHE A 28 6.91 38.97 -11.00
CA PHE A 28 7.06 40.36 -11.47
C PHE A 28 5.80 41.14 -11.08
N THR A 29 5.67 41.48 -9.80
CA THR A 29 4.90 42.67 -9.40
C THR A 29 5.58 43.23 -8.17
N VAL A 30 6.30 44.34 -8.38
CA VAL A 30 6.82 45.18 -7.30
C VAL A 30 5.60 45.63 -6.50
N ARG A 31 5.45 45.13 -5.27
CA ARG A 31 4.54 45.70 -4.28
C ARG A 31 5.35 46.08 -3.06
N ASP A 32 5.25 47.36 -2.73
CA ASP A 32 5.92 48.03 -1.63
C ASP A 32 5.73 47.30 -0.30
N LYS A 33 6.78 47.36 0.52
CA LYS A 33 6.81 46.85 1.89
C LYS A 33 5.76 47.58 2.74
N GLN A 34 4.65 46.92 3.03
CA GLN A 34 3.91 47.16 4.27
C GLN A 34 4.24 46.06 5.27
N LYS A 35 4.91 46.46 6.36
CA LYS A 35 5.03 45.69 7.59
C LYS A 35 3.62 45.60 8.19
N GLU A 36 2.99 44.44 8.09
CA GLU A 36 1.90 44.09 8.99
C GLU A 36 2.35 42.89 9.84
N THR A 37 2.47 43.19 11.13
CA THR A 37 2.51 42.25 12.24
C THR A 37 1.22 41.43 12.21
N ASP A 38 1.33 40.15 11.90
CA ASP A 38 0.25 39.20 12.08
C ASP A 38 0.85 37.89 12.56
N ASP A 39 0.29 37.36 13.65
CA ASP A 39 0.83 36.26 14.44
C ASP A 39 1.31 35.06 13.59
N GLU A 40 2.53 34.61 13.88
CA GLU A 40 3.36 33.69 13.09
C GLU A 40 2.78 32.28 12.91
N TYR A 41 1.79 32.12 12.03
CA TYR A 41 1.40 30.80 11.57
C TYR A 41 2.37 30.32 10.47
N ASN A 42 3.39 29.57 10.91
CA ASN A 42 4.44 28.94 10.13
C ASN A 42 3.88 27.94 9.08
N TYR A 43 3.25 28.37 7.98
CA TYR A 43 2.70 27.45 6.97
C TYR A 43 3.81 26.67 6.24
N ILE A 44 3.51 25.43 5.81
CA ILE A 44 4.48 24.61 5.05
C ILE A 44 4.96 25.39 3.82
N GLY A 45 4.10 26.20 3.19
CA GLY A 45 4.33 27.01 2.00
C GLY A 45 5.34 28.17 2.08
N ARG A 46 5.71 28.67 3.26
CA ARG A 46 6.62 29.83 3.34
C ARG A 46 8.08 29.36 3.46
N PRO A 47 8.95 29.61 2.47
CA PRO A 47 10.36 29.28 2.56
C PRO A 47 11.00 30.07 3.71
N SER A 48 11.36 29.37 4.77
CA SER A 48 12.02 29.92 5.95
C SER A 48 13.02 28.91 6.49
N GLU A 49 14.15 29.39 7.00
CA GLU A 49 15.16 28.52 7.59
C GLU A 49 14.69 27.84 8.89
N SER A 50 13.72 28.45 9.59
CA SER A 50 13.15 27.94 10.86
C SER A 50 11.99 26.96 10.66
N ASN A 51 11.54 26.73 9.42
CA ASN A 51 10.37 25.89 9.17
C ASN A 51 10.75 24.40 9.28
N VAL A 52 10.27 23.76 10.34
CA VAL A 52 10.51 22.34 10.66
C VAL A 52 9.34 21.44 10.25
N LYS A 53 8.38 21.93 9.46
CA LYS A 53 7.16 21.15 9.16
C LYS A 53 7.41 19.97 8.22
N ILE A 54 8.41 20.04 7.31
CA ILE A 54 8.83 18.88 6.51
C ILE A 54 9.36 17.79 7.44
N ARG A 55 10.16 18.15 8.45
CA ARG A 55 10.63 17.23 9.49
C ARG A 55 9.46 16.62 10.28
N ASN A 56 8.44 17.39 10.62
CA ASN A 56 7.25 16.85 11.32
C ASN A 56 6.43 15.88 10.44
N LEU A 57 6.41 16.11 9.12
CA LEU A 57 5.84 15.15 8.18
C LEU A 57 6.65 13.86 8.14
N ALA A 58 7.98 13.99 8.16
CA ALA A 58 8.90 12.84 8.21
C ALA A 58 8.72 12.02 9.50
N THR A 59 8.59 12.65 10.67
CA THR A 59 8.34 11.92 11.93
C THR A 59 6.99 11.22 11.96
N THR A 60 5.97 11.81 11.33
CA THR A 60 4.66 11.17 11.15
C THR A 60 4.78 9.95 10.22
N TYR A 61 5.56 10.06 9.14
CA TYR A 61 5.84 8.94 8.24
C TYR A 61 6.64 7.82 8.92
N ASP A 62 7.63 8.17 9.75
CA ASP A 62 8.39 7.19 10.55
C ASP A 62 7.45 6.39 11.48
N SER A 63 6.51 7.08 12.12
CA SER A 63 5.49 6.44 12.95
C SER A 63 4.60 5.50 12.14
N ILE A 64 4.23 5.86 10.90
CA ILE A 64 3.51 4.99 9.98
C ILE A 64 4.35 3.75 9.62
N GLY A 65 5.64 3.93 9.37
CA GLY A 65 6.61 2.85 9.13
C GLY A 65 6.66 1.83 10.26
N LYS A 66 6.82 2.32 11.50
CA LYS A 66 6.83 1.49 12.72
C LYS A 66 5.52 0.71 12.90
N VAL A 67 4.37 1.36 12.70
CA VAL A 67 3.08 0.67 12.78
C VAL A 67 2.95 -0.40 11.70
N CYS A 68 3.42 -0.13 10.48
CA CYS A 68 3.43 -1.11 9.39
C CYS A 68 4.33 -2.31 9.73
N ALA A 69 5.50 -2.08 10.36
CA ALA A 69 6.39 -3.15 10.81
C ALA A 69 5.74 -4.02 11.90
N MET A 70 5.11 -3.40 12.90
CA MET A 70 4.37 -4.14 13.96
C MET A 70 3.22 -4.97 13.38
N ILE A 71 2.50 -4.45 12.39
CA ILE A 71 1.46 -5.21 11.67
C ILE A 71 2.09 -6.40 10.96
N ASN A 72 3.22 -6.19 10.27
CA ASN A 72 3.91 -7.25 9.55
C ASN A 72 4.38 -8.37 10.50
N GLU A 73 4.91 -8.04 11.67
CA GLU A 73 5.33 -9.02 12.68
C GLU A 73 4.14 -9.77 13.28
N THR A 74 3.07 -9.07 13.64
CA THR A 74 1.91 -9.66 14.32
C THR A 74 1.07 -10.54 13.40
N PHE A 75 0.81 -10.05 12.18
CA PHE A 75 -0.10 -10.73 11.24
C PHE A 75 0.61 -11.67 10.28
N ASN A 76 1.94 -11.80 10.36
CA ASN A 76 2.73 -12.64 9.45
C ASN A 76 2.16 -14.06 9.32
N PHE A 77 2.07 -14.73 10.47
CA PHE A 77 1.59 -16.10 10.58
C PHE A 77 0.12 -16.20 10.16
N GLN A 78 -0.71 -15.23 10.53
CA GLN A 78 -2.13 -15.24 10.19
C GLN A 78 -2.36 -15.10 8.68
N ILE A 79 -1.64 -14.22 8.00
CA ILE A 79 -1.73 -14.06 6.54
C ILE A 79 -1.26 -15.35 5.86
N PHE A 80 -0.15 -15.95 6.33
CA PHE A 80 0.33 -17.23 5.81
C PHE A 80 -0.71 -18.35 5.95
N MET A 81 -1.27 -18.53 7.15
CA MET A 81 -2.29 -19.54 7.41
C MET A 81 -3.55 -19.30 6.59
N THR A 82 -3.93 -18.04 6.35
CA THR A 82 -5.05 -17.69 5.49
C THR A 82 -4.81 -18.11 4.04
N LEU A 83 -3.60 -17.92 3.51
CA LEU A 83 -3.23 -18.37 2.16
C LEU A 83 -3.27 -19.90 2.04
N VAL A 84 -2.66 -20.60 3.00
CA VAL A 84 -2.66 -22.08 3.03
C VAL A 84 -4.08 -22.61 3.12
N SER A 85 -4.89 -22.07 4.02
CA SER A 85 -6.29 -22.48 4.18
C SER A 85 -7.11 -22.22 2.91
N THR A 86 -6.91 -21.07 2.26
CA THR A 86 -7.58 -20.75 0.99
C THR A 86 -7.19 -21.74 -0.10
N PHE A 87 -5.91 -22.10 -0.20
CA PHE A 87 -5.44 -23.11 -1.13
C PHE A 87 -6.08 -24.48 -0.87
N THR A 88 -6.15 -24.90 0.39
CA THR A 88 -6.81 -26.17 0.78
C THR A 88 -8.30 -26.16 0.41
N TYR A 89 -9.02 -25.06 0.65
CA TYR A 89 -10.43 -24.95 0.26
C TYR A 89 -10.62 -25.04 -1.26
N VAL A 90 -9.73 -24.45 -2.05
CA VAL A 90 -9.76 -24.58 -3.52
C VAL A 90 -9.60 -26.04 -3.94
N VAL A 91 -8.60 -26.74 -3.40
CA VAL A 91 -8.35 -28.15 -3.71
C VAL A 91 -9.53 -29.04 -3.33
N ILE A 92 -10.10 -28.86 -2.12
CA ILE A 92 -11.28 -29.60 -1.67
C ILE A 92 -12.46 -29.33 -2.61
N THR A 93 -12.72 -28.07 -2.95
CA THR A 93 -13.84 -27.71 -3.84
C THR A 93 -13.71 -28.40 -5.21
N ILE A 94 -12.51 -28.40 -5.79
CA ILE A 94 -12.25 -29.05 -7.09
C ILE A 94 -12.48 -30.56 -6.97
N TRP A 95 -11.90 -31.20 -5.95
CA TRP A 95 -12.04 -32.63 -5.73
C TRP A 95 -13.50 -33.06 -5.53
N THR A 96 -14.21 -32.37 -4.64
CA THR A 96 -15.62 -32.65 -4.34
C THR A 96 -16.51 -32.43 -5.56
N SER A 97 -16.24 -31.39 -6.38
CA SER A 97 -16.98 -31.17 -7.63
C SER A 97 -16.78 -32.28 -8.67
N LEU A 98 -15.55 -32.81 -8.80
CA LEU A 98 -15.27 -33.95 -9.68
C LEU A 98 -15.90 -35.26 -9.18
N PHE A 99 -15.89 -35.49 -7.87
CA PHE A 99 -16.51 -36.67 -7.27
C PHE A 99 -18.02 -36.71 -7.55
N TYR A 100 -18.73 -35.60 -7.31
CA TYR A 100 -20.17 -35.51 -7.58
C TYR A 100 -20.51 -35.51 -9.08
N TYR A 101 -19.60 -35.09 -9.95
CA TYR A 101 -19.78 -35.27 -11.39
C TYR A 101 -19.82 -36.77 -11.79
N LYS A 102 -19.05 -37.63 -11.10
CA LYS A 102 -19.04 -39.08 -11.36
C LYS A 102 -20.23 -39.83 -10.72
N GLN A 103 -20.80 -39.31 -9.63
CA GLN A 103 -21.97 -39.90 -8.95
C GLN A 103 -23.06 -38.85 -8.75
N PRO A 104 -24.05 -38.76 -9.66
CA PRO A 104 -25.12 -37.77 -9.61
C PRO A 104 -26.18 -38.16 -8.57
N GLU A 105 -25.81 -38.10 -7.29
CA GLU A 105 -26.76 -38.08 -6.19
C GLU A 105 -27.08 -36.61 -5.81
N ASN A 106 -28.25 -36.36 -5.20
CA ASN A 106 -28.82 -35.03 -4.93
C ASN A 106 -28.06 -34.22 -3.83
N TYR A 107 -26.74 -34.05 -3.95
CA TYR A 107 -25.87 -33.33 -3.00
C TYR A 107 -25.60 -31.87 -3.38
N SER A 108 -26.49 -31.23 -4.15
CA SER A 108 -26.31 -29.87 -4.66
C SER A 108 -26.13 -28.83 -3.55
N GLY A 109 -26.76 -29.02 -2.38
CA GLY A 109 -26.65 -28.10 -1.24
C GLY A 109 -25.24 -28.05 -0.62
N GLU A 110 -24.58 -29.18 -0.47
CA GLU A 110 -23.22 -29.24 0.09
C GLU A 110 -22.19 -28.62 -0.86
N LEU A 111 -22.33 -28.86 -2.16
CA LEU A 111 -21.51 -28.25 -3.20
C LEU A 111 -21.60 -26.72 -3.18
N VAL A 112 -22.83 -26.19 -3.10
CA VAL A 112 -23.05 -24.74 -3.01
C VAL A 112 -22.40 -24.18 -1.75
N ASN A 113 -22.54 -24.85 -0.60
CA ASN A 113 -21.92 -24.41 0.64
C ASN A 113 -20.39 -24.34 0.51
N ILE A 114 -19.74 -25.42 0.06
CA ILE A 114 -18.28 -25.48 -0.13
C ILE A 114 -17.81 -24.40 -1.12
N ALA A 115 -18.53 -24.20 -2.22
CA ALA A 115 -18.22 -23.15 -3.20
C ALA A 115 -18.30 -21.74 -2.59
N VAL A 116 -19.30 -21.46 -1.75
CA VAL A 116 -19.43 -20.17 -1.04
C VAL A 116 -18.28 -19.95 -0.08
N TRP A 117 -17.87 -20.97 0.68
CA TRP A 117 -16.70 -20.89 1.58
C TRP A 117 -15.41 -20.62 0.81
N CYS A 118 -15.19 -21.33 -0.29
CA CYS A 118 -14.04 -21.15 -1.16
C CYS A 118 -13.99 -19.73 -1.75
N PHE A 119 -15.12 -19.25 -2.27
CA PHE A 119 -15.23 -17.90 -2.81
C PHE A 119 -14.97 -16.83 -1.75
N SER A 120 -15.50 -17.00 -0.54
CA SER A 120 -15.25 -16.10 0.60
C SER A 120 -13.77 -16.06 0.97
N ALA A 121 -13.09 -17.21 1.02
CA ALA A 121 -11.66 -17.30 1.30
C ALA A 121 -10.82 -16.58 0.24
N ILE A 122 -11.11 -16.78 -1.05
CA ILE A 122 -10.44 -16.09 -2.17
C ILE A 122 -10.65 -14.57 -2.06
N LEU A 123 -11.88 -14.13 -1.77
CA LEU A 123 -12.17 -12.71 -1.58
C LEU A 123 -11.38 -12.09 -0.43
N ASN A 124 -11.23 -12.79 0.70
CA ASN A 124 -10.43 -12.29 1.83
C ASN A 124 -8.96 -12.07 1.44
N VAL A 125 -8.34 -13.03 0.75
CA VAL A 125 -6.95 -12.89 0.28
C VAL A 125 -6.83 -11.75 -0.74
N ALA A 126 -7.80 -11.62 -1.65
CA ALA A 126 -7.84 -10.54 -2.63
C ALA A 126 -7.95 -9.16 -1.97
N LEU A 127 -8.80 -9.01 -0.94
CA LEU A 127 -8.96 -7.76 -0.20
C LEU A 127 -7.67 -7.35 0.53
N ILE A 128 -6.99 -8.30 1.17
CA ILE A 128 -5.71 -8.06 1.84
C ILE A 128 -4.66 -7.60 0.82
N SER A 129 -4.53 -8.32 -0.29
CA SER A 129 -3.55 -8.01 -1.35
C SER A 129 -3.81 -6.65 -1.99
N LEU A 130 -5.07 -6.32 -2.29
CA LEU A 130 -5.47 -5.01 -2.84
C LEU A 130 -5.24 -3.86 -1.85
N ALA A 131 -5.48 -4.08 -0.56
CA ALA A 131 -5.22 -3.08 0.46
C ALA A 131 -3.71 -2.75 0.55
N CYS A 132 -2.86 -3.78 0.48
CA CYS A 132 -1.41 -3.64 0.48
C CYS A 132 -0.90 -2.93 -0.79
N GLU A 133 -1.40 -3.32 -1.96
CA GLU A 133 -1.08 -2.68 -3.24
C GLU A 133 -1.43 -1.18 -3.21
N ARG A 134 -2.62 -0.84 -2.72
CA ARG A 134 -3.05 0.55 -2.56
C ARG A 134 -2.15 1.33 -1.61
N LEU A 135 -1.62 0.71 -0.56
CA LEU A 135 -0.66 1.35 0.35
C LEU A 135 0.67 1.66 -0.38
N LEU A 136 1.17 0.72 -1.18
CA LEU A 136 2.39 0.89 -1.98
C LEU A 136 2.25 1.98 -3.03
N LEU A 137 1.10 2.08 -3.69
CA LEU A 137 0.82 3.14 -4.65
C LEU A 137 0.88 4.53 -4.01
N VAL A 138 0.21 4.71 -2.86
CA VAL A 138 0.22 6.00 -2.14
C VAL A 138 1.63 6.34 -1.64
N ARG A 139 2.42 5.35 -1.23
CA ARG A 139 3.83 5.54 -0.85
C ARG A 139 4.69 5.99 -2.03
N ASN A 140 4.48 5.41 -3.22
CA ASN A 140 5.21 5.83 -4.41
C ASN A 140 4.88 7.28 -4.79
N GLU A 141 3.62 7.71 -4.60
CA GLU A 141 3.25 9.13 -4.73
C GLU A 141 3.99 10.01 -3.70
N THR A 142 4.12 9.57 -2.44
CA THR A 142 4.93 10.28 -1.43
C THR A 142 6.38 10.42 -1.89
N LYS A 143 6.99 9.35 -2.42
CA LYS A 143 8.36 9.37 -2.95
C LYS A 143 8.53 10.43 -4.05
N VAL A 144 7.59 10.48 -5.01
CA VAL A 144 7.61 11.46 -6.09
C VAL A 144 7.45 12.88 -5.57
N LEU A 145 6.52 13.10 -4.62
CA LEU A 145 6.27 14.42 -4.02
C LEU A 145 7.50 14.94 -3.25
N VAL A 146 8.13 14.11 -2.42
CA VAL A 146 9.35 14.48 -1.69
C VAL A 146 10.49 14.78 -2.67
N ASN A 147 10.63 13.98 -3.73
CA ASN A 147 11.63 14.24 -4.76
C ASN A 147 11.42 15.58 -5.46
N LYS A 148 10.16 15.97 -5.75
CA LYS A 148 9.84 17.29 -6.30
C LYS A 148 10.25 18.42 -5.36
N VAL A 149 10.07 18.26 -4.05
CA VAL A 149 10.52 19.24 -3.05
C VAL A 149 12.04 19.37 -3.03
N ILE A 150 12.77 18.26 -3.16
CA ILE A 150 14.24 18.27 -3.22
C ILE A 150 14.74 18.99 -4.48
N MET A 151 14.09 18.74 -5.63
CA MET A 151 14.46 19.33 -6.92
C MET A 151 14.09 20.82 -7.05
N ASN A 152 13.30 21.38 -6.14
CA ASN A 152 12.99 22.80 -6.17
C ASN A 152 14.17 23.61 -5.58
N TYR A 153 14.96 24.24 -6.45
CA TYR A 153 16.17 24.97 -6.07
C TYR A 153 15.89 26.34 -5.43
N ASP A 154 14.68 26.88 -5.60
CA ASP A 154 14.23 28.15 -5.01
C ASP A 154 13.97 28.03 -3.50
N LEU A 155 14.02 26.80 -2.97
CA LEU A 155 13.90 26.50 -1.55
C LEU A 155 15.19 26.77 -0.75
N PRO A 156 15.05 27.26 0.50
CA PRO A 156 16.15 27.35 1.45
C PRO A 156 16.89 26.02 1.59
N LYS A 157 18.22 26.09 1.74
CA LYS A 157 19.08 24.91 1.89
C LYS A 157 18.63 24.02 3.05
N THR A 158 18.17 24.61 4.16
CA THR A 158 17.69 23.88 5.33
C THR A 158 16.46 23.01 5.03
N MET A 159 15.48 23.51 4.29
CA MET A 159 14.30 22.75 3.86
C MET A 159 14.67 21.62 2.90
N ARG A 160 15.61 21.86 1.98
CA ARG A 160 16.09 20.81 1.06
C ARG A 160 16.82 19.70 1.79
N VAL A 161 17.61 20.02 2.83
CA VAL A 161 18.25 19.03 3.69
C VAL A 161 17.20 18.22 4.46
N GLN A 162 16.16 18.87 5.01
CA GLN A 162 15.04 18.16 5.65
C GLN A 162 14.30 17.23 4.68
N ALA A 163 14.05 17.68 3.44
CA ALA A 163 13.40 16.87 2.42
C ALA A 163 14.28 15.69 1.98
N LYS A 164 15.61 15.87 1.90
CA LYS A 164 16.54 14.78 1.63
C LYS A 164 16.53 13.72 2.72
N ALA A 165 16.59 14.13 3.99
CA ALA A 165 16.45 13.22 5.13
C ALA A 165 15.09 12.50 5.11
N PHE A 166 14.02 13.18 4.70
CA PHE A 166 12.71 12.56 4.54
C PHE A 166 12.71 11.53 3.39
N MET A 167 13.40 11.80 2.28
CA MET A 167 13.52 10.82 1.19
C MET A 167 14.26 9.56 1.61
N GLU A 168 15.35 9.70 2.36
CA GLU A 168 16.07 8.55 2.95
C GLU A 168 15.16 7.73 3.87
N LEU A 169 14.33 8.39 4.67
CA LEU A 169 13.33 7.73 5.52
C LEU A 169 12.26 6.99 4.69
N VAL A 170 11.77 7.59 3.60
CA VAL A 170 10.83 6.95 2.66
C VAL A 170 11.46 5.72 2.03
N GLU A 171 12.76 5.76 1.72
CA GLU A 171 13.48 4.61 1.15
C GLU A 171 13.75 3.51 2.18
N ALA A 172 14.07 3.86 3.43
CA ALA A 172 14.25 2.91 4.52
C ALA A 172 12.95 2.16 4.83
N TRP A 173 11.81 2.86 4.93
CA TRP A 173 10.51 2.25 5.16
C TRP A 173 9.81 1.93 3.83
N SER A 174 10.03 0.71 3.33
CA SER A 174 9.40 0.25 2.08
C SER A 174 7.87 0.15 2.16
N LEU A 175 7.29 0.09 3.37
CA LEU A 175 5.86 -0.15 3.65
C LEU A 175 5.29 -1.38 2.93
N ARG A 176 6.15 -2.31 2.51
CA ARG A 176 5.76 -3.62 2.00
C ARG A 176 5.53 -4.56 3.18
N ILE A 177 4.46 -5.33 3.07
CA ILE A 177 4.17 -6.43 3.98
C ILE A 177 4.78 -7.69 3.37
N PHE A 178 5.58 -8.40 4.16
CA PHE A 178 6.30 -9.61 3.76
C PHE A 178 5.91 -10.77 4.68
N ILE A 179 5.53 -11.89 4.07
CA ILE A 179 5.27 -13.13 4.78
C ILE A 179 6.58 -13.89 4.90
N TYR A 180 7.07 -14.06 6.13
CA TYR A 180 8.33 -14.73 6.49
C TYR A 180 9.53 -14.36 5.59
N ASP A 181 9.58 -13.11 5.11
CA ASP A 181 10.56 -12.62 4.11
C ASP A 181 10.62 -13.41 2.78
N MET A 182 9.69 -14.35 2.55
CA MET A 182 9.63 -15.16 1.33
C MET A 182 8.75 -14.53 0.25
N PHE A 183 7.63 -13.91 0.64
CA PHE A 183 6.65 -13.38 -0.31
C PHE A 183 6.16 -11.99 0.09
N SER A 184 6.14 -11.05 -0.86
CA SER A 184 5.44 -9.77 -0.69
C SER A 184 3.94 -9.96 -0.86
N VAL A 185 3.17 -9.32 0.02
CA VAL A 185 1.71 -9.27 -0.09
C VAL A 185 1.33 -8.13 -1.03
N ASP A 186 1.29 -8.43 -2.32
CA ASP A 186 0.93 -7.51 -3.39
C ASP A 186 0.06 -8.21 -4.45
N ILE A 187 -0.32 -7.50 -5.52
CA ILE A 187 -1.15 -8.10 -6.57
C ILE A 187 -0.46 -9.29 -7.29
N THR A 188 0.87 -9.36 -7.25
CA THR A 188 1.64 -10.49 -7.79
C THR A 188 1.42 -11.76 -7.00
N LEU A 189 1.17 -11.66 -5.69
CA LEU A 189 0.82 -12.81 -4.85
C LEU A 189 -0.46 -13.49 -5.36
N MET A 190 -1.48 -12.70 -5.70
CA MET A 190 -2.73 -13.21 -6.29
C MET A 190 -2.49 -13.92 -7.62
N LEU A 191 -1.66 -13.34 -8.50
CA LEU A 191 -1.32 -13.96 -9.78
C LEU A 191 -0.57 -15.29 -9.60
N LYS A 192 0.39 -15.34 -8.67
CA LYS A 192 1.10 -16.58 -8.31
C LYS A 192 0.13 -17.61 -7.73
N PHE A 193 -0.79 -17.19 -6.88
CA PHE A 193 -1.80 -18.06 -6.27
C PHE A 193 -2.74 -18.67 -7.32
N ILE A 194 -3.22 -17.86 -8.29
CA ILE A 194 -4.05 -18.33 -9.41
C ILE A 194 -3.27 -19.32 -10.28
N SER A 195 -1.99 -19.02 -10.57
CA SER A 195 -1.12 -19.90 -11.35
C SER A 195 -0.97 -21.27 -10.69
N VAL A 196 -0.58 -21.31 -9.41
CA VAL A 196 -0.43 -22.58 -8.65
C VAL A 196 -1.74 -23.34 -8.56
N SER A 197 -2.86 -22.65 -8.29
CA SER A 197 -4.18 -23.27 -8.24
C SER A 197 -4.59 -23.88 -9.59
N THR A 198 -4.30 -23.20 -10.69
CA THR A 198 -4.58 -23.70 -12.05
C THR A 198 -3.73 -24.93 -12.37
N THR A 199 -2.44 -24.91 -12.01
CA THR A 199 -1.56 -26.09 -12.18
C THR A 199 -2.09 -27.29 -11.40
N TYR A 200 -2.50 -27.10 -10.15
CA TYR A 200 -3.09 -28.17 -9.34
C TYR A 200 -4.42 -28.67 -9.90
N LEU A 201 -5.27 -27.78 -10.41
CA LEU A 201 -6.52 -28.16 -11.08
C LEU A 201 -6.25 -29.09 -12.25
N ILE A 202 -5.29 -28.75 -13.12
CA ILE A 202 -4.91 -29.58 -14.27
C ILE A 202 -4.47 -30.97 -13.80
N VAL A 203 -3.60 -31.04 -12.78
CA VAL A 203 -3.10 -32.31 -12.23
C VAL A 203 -4.25 -33.16 -11.66
N ILE A 204 -5.16 -32.56 -10.89
CA ILE A 204 -6.30 -33.28 -10.30
C ILE A 204 -7.24 -33.81 -11.39
N VAL A 205 -7.53 -33.02 -12.43
CA VAL A 205 -8.35 -33.45 -13.57
C VAL A 205 -7.68 -34.61 -14.31
N GLN A 206 -6.36 -34.56 -14.55
CA GLN A 206 -5.61 -35.64 -15.18
C GLN A 206 -5.66 -36.93 -14.37
N ILE A 207 -5.41 -36.85 -13.06
CA ILE A 207 -5.50 -38.00 -12.15
C ILE A 207 -6.92 -38.57 -12.14
N SER A 208 -7.93 -37.71 -12.05
CA SER A 208 -9.34 -38.12 -12.05
C SER A 208 -9.79 -38.72 -13.39
N HIS A 209 -9.14 -38.42 -14.50
CA HIS A 209 -9.42 -39.08 -15.78
C HIS A 209 -8.79 -40.48 -15.84
N PHE A 210 -7.67 -40.68 -15.13
CA PHE A 210 -6.97 -41.97 -15.07
C PHE A 210 -7.55 -42.96 -14.05
N LEU A 211 -8.17 -42.44 -12.98
CA LEU A 211 -8.87 -43.18 -11.92
C LEU A 211 -10.35 -43.39 -12.26
#